data_AF-A0AAE0PHA9-F1
#
_entry.id   AF-A0AAE0PHA9-F1
#
_cell.length_a   1.000
_cell.length_b   1.000
_cell.length_c   1.000
_cell.angle_alpha   90.00
_cell.angle_beta   90.00
_cell.angle_gamma   90.00
#
_symmetry.space_group_name_H-M   'P 1'
#
loop_
_entity.id
_entity.type
_entity.pdbx_description
1 polymer ?
#
loop_
_entity_poly.entity_id
_entity_poly.type
_entity_poly.pdbx_seq_one_letter_code
_entity_poly.pdbx_strand_id
1 'polypeptide(L)'
;MERLDNMSTPVDSNSEINNDENMKSETEVSSGNQGQGFVYQELSARITNPVKLAALLRAQFGDGQYEVSMIRSVYNVGTPRRLSLTEISLCRGL
;
A
#
# COMPACT_ATOMS: atom_id res chain seq x y z
N MET A 1 42.50 -45.22 -11.55
CA MET A 1 41.86 -44.89 -10.27
C MET A 1 42.50 -43.61 -9.78
N GLU A 2 41.77 -42.82 -9.00
CA GLU A 2 42.16 -41.51 -8.42
C GLU A 2 41.90 -40.32 -9.37
N ARG A 3 41.22 -39.22 -9.01
CA ARG A 3 40.23 -38.90 -7.96
C ARG A 3 39.67 -37.51 -8.35
N LEU A 4 38.37 -37.29 -8.17
CA LEU A 4 37.75 -35.97 -8.29
C LEU A 4 38.08 -35.16 -7.04
N ASP A 5 38.51 -33.90 -7.22
CA ASP A 5 38.43 -32.88 -6.19
C ASP A 5 37.94 -31.55 -6.79
N ASN A 6 37.06 -30.95 -6.02
CA ASN A 6 36.04 -29.99 -6.40
C ASN A 6 36.54 -28.54 -6.22
N MET A 7 35.96 -27.61 -7.00
CA MET A 7 35.45 -26.32 -6.51
C MET A 7 36.42 -25.13 -6.38
N SER A 8 36.29 -24.14 -7.28
CA SER A 8 35.70 -22.81 -6.95
C SER A 8 35.87 -21.81 -8.11
N THR A 9 34.75 -21.22 -8.53
CA THR A 9 34.62 -19.95 -9.27
C THR A 9 35.08 -18.75 -8.38
N PRO A 10 34.93 -17.44 -8.72
CA PRO A 10 34.44 -16.73 -9.92
C PRO A 10 35.32 -15.49 -10.28
N VAL A 11 34.92 -14.71 -11.30
CA VAL A 11 34.85 -13.21 -11.33
C VAL A 11 35.29 -12.62 -12.69
N ASP A 12 34.37 -11.91 -13.35
CA ASP A 12 34.51 -10.52 -13.78
C ASP A 12 33.18 -10.10 -14.45
N SER A 13 32.38 -9.28 -13.78
CA SER A 13 32.41 -7.80 -13.82
C SER A 13 31.87 -7.25 -15.15
N ASN A 14 30.60 -6.85 -15.16
CA ASN A 14 30.16 -5.48 -15.47
C ASN A 14 28.68 -5.44 -15.87
N SER A 15 27.88 -4.75 -15.06
CA SER A 15 26.80 -3.90 -15.55
C SER A 15 26.36 -3.00 -14.40
N GLU A 16 26.86 -1.77 -14.42
CA GLU A 16 26.23 -0.60 -13.82
C GLU A 16 24.71 -0.63 -14.08
N ILE A 17 23.91 -0.65 -13.02
CA ILE A 17 22.55 -0.12 -13.06
C ILE A 17 22.37 0.69 -11.78
N ASN A 18 22.58 2.01 -11.93
CA ASN A 18 22.09 3.01 -11.00
C ASN A 18 20.56 2.98 -11.05
N ASN A 19 19.90 2.56 -9.98
CA ASN A 19 18.50 2.87 -9.75
C ASN A 19 18.36 3.39 -8.32
N ASP A 20 18.51 4.70 -8.22
CA ASP A 20 18.05 5.53 -7.11
C ASP A 20 16.52 5.52 -7.14
N GLU A 21 15.90 4.51 -6.52
CA GLU A 21 14.47 4.52 -6.21
C GLU A 21 14.27 4.95 -4.76
N ASN A 22 14.54 6.23 -4.56
CA ASN A 22 13.79 7.12 -3.70
C ASN A 22 12.29 6.81 -3.74
N MET A 23 11.77 6.07 -2.75
CA MET A 23 10.48 6.39 -2.16
C MET A 23 10.36 5.79 -0.75
N LYS A 24 11.12 6.35 0.19
CA LYS A 24 10.77 6.27 1.60
C LYS A 24 9.54 7.14 1.81
N SER A 25 8.35 6.54 1.70
CA SER A 25 7.12 7.09 2.24
C SER A 25 6.65 6.21 3.40
N GLU A 26 7.53 6.01 4.38
CA GLU A 26 7.11 5.70 5.74
C GLU A 26 6.49 6.98 6.31
N THR A 27 5.24 7.26 5.96
CA THR A 27 4.45 8.24 6.69
C THR A 27 3.65 7.47 7.72
N GLU A 28 4.35 7.09 8.79
CA GLU A 28 3.74 6.62 10.02
C GLU A 28 3.04 7.80 10.71
N VAL A 29 1.89 8.22 10.19
CA VAL A 29 0.98 9.09 10.94
C VAL A 29 0.12 8.22 11.85
N SER A 30 0.75 7.79 12.94
CA SER A 30 0.04 7.33 14.14
C SER A 30 -0.69 8.53 14.75
N SER A 31 -1.89 8.82 14.25
CA SER A 31 -2.84 9.70 14.93
C SER A 31 -3.70 8.84 15.86
N GLY A 32 -3.24 8.72 17.11
CA GLY A 32 -4.03 8.17 18.19
C GLY A 32 -5.23 9.07 18.51
N ASN A 33 -6.42 8.49 18.52
CA ASN A 33 -7.51 8.87 19.42
C ASN A 33 -8.38 7.63 19.69
N GLN A 34 -8.48 7.30 20.97
CA GLN A 34 -9.09 6.09 21.48
C GLN A 34 -10.62 6.26 21.53
N GLY A 35 -11.31 5.44 20.74
CA GLY A 35 -12.76 5.29 20.77
C GLY A 35 -13.16 4.39 19.61
N GLN A 36 -13.08 3.06 19.81
CA GLN A 36 -13.27 2.03 18.77
C GLN A 36 -12.47 2.33 17.48
N GLY A 37 -11.17 2.05 17.54
CA GLY A 37 -10.17 2.58 16.61
C GLY A 37 -10.42 2.23 15.14
N PHE A 38 -10.66 3.26 14.33
CA PHE A 38 -10.48 3.16 12.89
C PHE A 38 -9.00 2.92 12.56
N VAL A 39 -8.75 2.01 11.62
CA VAL A 39 -7.45 1.83 10.99
C VAL A 39 -7.41 2.73 9.76
N TYR A 40 -6.58 3.75 9.83
CA TYR A 40 -6.38 4.68 8.73
C TYR A 40 -5.44 4.13 7.67
N GLN A 41 -5.79 4.33 6.41
CA GLN A 41 -5.02 3.95 5.24
C GLN A 41 -5.10 5.04 4.18
N GLU A 42 -3.97 5.25 3.51
CA GLU A 42 -3.84 6.25 2.46
C GLU A 42 -4.05 5.63 1.08
N LEU A 43 -4.92 6.24 0.27
CA LEU A 43 -5.17 5.86 -1.11
C LEU A 43 -4.91 7.05 -2.04
N SER A 44 -4.20 6.81 -3.15
CA SER A 44 -3.92 7.87 -4.13
C SER A 44 -5.19 8.29 -4.86
N ALA A 45 -5.57 9.56 -4.75
CA ALA A 45 -6.77 10.09 -5.38
C ALA A 45 -6.71 10.13 -6.91
N ARG A 46 -5.50 10.06 -7.49
CA ARG A 46 -5.32 10.04 -8.95
C ARG A 46 -5.86 8.77 -9.59
N ILE A 47 -5.81 7.65 -8.87
CA ILE A 47 -6.20 6.34 -9.39
C ILE A 47 -7.47 5.82 -8.72
N THR A 48 -7.92 6.44 -7.63
CA THR A 48 -9.11 6.01 -6.87
C THR A 48 -10.33 6.81 -7.30
N ASN A 49 -11.37 6.10 -7.72
CA ASN A 49 -12.67 6.69 -8.00
C ASN A 49 -13.45 6.89 -6.69
N PRO A 50 -13.84 8.14 -6.33
CA PRO A 50 -14.49 8.42 -5.05
C PRO A 50 -15.87 7.77 -4.91
N VAL A 51 -16.61 7.60 -6.01
CA VAL A 51 -17.94 6.96 -6.00
C VAL A 51 -17.79 5.47 -5.69
N LYS A 52 -16.84 4.79 -6.33
CA LYS A 52 -16.57 3.37 -6.06
C LYS A 52 -16.06 3.16 -4.63
N LEU A 53 -15.19 4.04 -4.15
CA LEU A 53 -14.70 4.00 -2.77
C LEU A 53 -15.85 4.14 -1.77
N ALA A 54 -16.70 5.15 -1.91
CA ALA A 54 -17.85 5.34 -1.03
C ALA A 54 -18.83 4.15 -1.07
N ALA A 55 -19.10 3.61 -2.26
CA ALA A 55 -19.97 2.45 -2.43
C ALA A 55 -19.40 1.19 -1.75
N LEU A 56 -18.10 0.93 -1.91
CA LEU A 56 -17.40 -0.16 -1.24
C LEU A 56 -17.49 -0.02 0.29
N LEU A 57 -17.17 1.16 0.82
CA LEU A 57 -17.15 1.43 2.26
C LEU A 57 -18.53 1.22 2.88
N ARG A 58 -19.58 1.75 2.23
CA ARG A 58 -20.96 1.52 2.66
C ARG A 58 -21.35 0.04 2.60
N ALA A 59 -20.99 -0.68 1.52
CA ALA A 59 -21.33 -2.09 1.37
C ALA A 59 -20.64 -2.99 2.40
N GLN A 60 -19.40 -2.66 2.78
CA GLN A 60 -18.58 -3.49 3.67
C GLN A 60 -18.79 -3.17 5.15
N PHE A 61 -18.98 -1.90 5.50
CA PHE A 61 -19.01 -1.45 6.90
C PHE A 61 -20.35 -0.86 7.33
N GLY A 62 -21.17 -0.40 6.38
CA GLY A 62 -22.39 0.36 6.67
C GLY A 62 -22.12 1.85 6.90
N ASP A 63 -23.20 2.64 6.98
CA ASP A 63 -23.11 4.07 7.20
C ASP A 63 -22.63 4.41 8.63
N GLY A 64 -21.78 5.42 8.77
CA GLY A 64 -21.24 5.88 10.06
C GLY A 64 -20.11 5.03 10.65
N GLN A 65 -19.77 3.91 9.99
CA GLN A 65 -18.73 2.98 10.42
C GLN A 65 -17.42 3.15 9.65
N TYR A 66 -17.23 4.28 8.99
CA TYR A 66 -16.00 4.63 8.29
C TYR A 66 -15.86 6.15 8.19
N GLU A 67 -14.62 6.61 8.05
CA GLU A 67 -14.29 8.00 7.80
C GLU A 67 -13.48 8.12 6.51
N VAL A 68 -13.77 9.15 5.71
CA VAL A 68 -12.97 9.49 4.54
C VAL A 68 -12.69 10.97 4.58
N SER A 69 -11.40 11.32 4.61
CA SER A 69 -10.94 12.68 4.41
C SER A 69 -10.00 12.73 3.20
N MET A 70 -9.87 13.90 2.59
CA MET A 70 -8.96 14.10 1.47
C MET A 70 -7.96 15.18 1.85
N ILE A 71 -6.68 14.85 1.80
CA ILE A 71 -5.58 15.80 2.04
C ILE A 71 -4.74 15.85 0.78
N ARG A 72 -4.75 17.00 0.10
CA ARG A 72 -4.08 17.23 -1.20
C ARG A 72 -4.60 16.27 -2.29
N SER A 73 -3.90 15.17 -2.52
CA SER A 73 -4.22 14.16 -3.55
C SER A 73 -4.23 12.74 -2.99
N VAL A 74 -4.49 12.62 -1.69
CA VAL A 74 -4.56 11.34 -0.98
C VAL A 74 -5.87 11.29 -0.21
N TYR A 75 -6.62 10.20 -0.40
CA TYR A 75 -7.74 9.85 0.46
C TYR A 75 -7.18 9.17 1.71
N ASN A 76 -7.47 9.73 2.86
CA ASN A 76 -7.24 9.09 4.14
C ASN A 76 -8.53 8.43 4.59
N VAL A 77 -8.53 7.09 4.59
CA VAL A 77 -9.70 6.25 4.81
C VAL A 77 -9.54 5.54 6.15
N GLY A 78 -10.39 5.89 7.11
CA GLY A 78 -10.50 5.23 8.42
C GLY A 78 -11.59 4.17 8.38
N THR A 79 -11.22 2.91 8.62
CA THR A 79 -12.16 1.78 8.62
C THR A 79 -11.93 0.84 9.80
N PRO A 80 -12.93 0.08 10.30
CA PRO A 80 -12.77 -0.81 11.46
C PRO A 80 -11.72 -1.91 11.25
N ARG A 81 -11.42 -2.23 9.99
CA ARG A 81 -10.29 -3.09 9.57
C ARG A 81 -9.59 -2.49 8.36
N ARG A 82 -8.38 -2.98 8.06
CA ARG A 82 -7.69 -2.63 6.81
C ARG A 82 -8.46 -3.10 5.57
N LEU A 83 -8.32 -2.34 4.50
CA LEU A 83 -8.85 -2.67 3.18
C LEU A 83 -7.80 -3.55 2.48
N SER A 84 -8.23 -4.64 1.88
CA SER A 84 -7.36 -5.48 1.08
C SER A 84 -6.99 -4.80 -0.23
N LEU A 85 -5.87 -5.22 -0.84
CA LEU A 85 -5.45 -4.72 -2.16
C LEU A 85 -6.51 -4.97 -3.24
N THR A 86 -7.24 -6.08 -3.16
CA THR A 86 -8.34 -6.39 -4.07
C THR A 86 -9.48 -5.37 -3.95
N GLU A 87 -9.90 -5.07 -2.71
CA GLU A 87 -10.92 -4.05 -2.43
C GLU A 87 -10.50 -2.67 -2.95
N ILE A 88 -9.25 -2.28 -2.69
CA ILE A 88 -8.69 -1.02 -3.19
C ILE A 88 -8.64 -1.00 -4.73
N SER A 89 -8.33 -2.13 -5.36
CA SER A 89 -8.25 -2.25 -6.82
C SER A 89 -9.62 -2.11 -7.49
N LEU A 90 -10.69 -2.58 -6.85
CA LEU A 90 -12.07 -2.38 -7.32
C LEU A 90 -12.45 -0.90 -7.36
N CYS A 91 -11.88 -0.11 -6.46
CA CYS A 91 -12.11 1.32 -6.38
C CYS A 91 -11.33 2.13 -7.42
N ARG A 92 -10.51 1.50 -8.28
CA ARG A 92 -9.74 2.24 -9.27
C ARG A 92 -10.64 2.83 -10.39
N GLY A 93 -10.37 4.08 -10.74
CA GLY A 93 -10.93 4.75 -11.91
C GLY A 93 -10.01 4.54 -13.12
N LEU A 94 -10.60 4.15 -14.25
CA LEU A 94 -9.94 4.25 -15.55
C LEU A 94 -9.91 5.72 -15.98
#